data_AF-A0A6P1F159-F1
#
_entry.id   AF-A0A6P1F159-F1
#
_cell.length_a   1.000
_cell.length_b   1.000
_cell.length_c   1.000
_cell.angle_alpha   90.00
_cell.angle_beta   90.00
_cell.angle_gamma   90.00
#
_symmetry.space_group_name_H-M   'P 1'
#
loop_
_entity.id
_entity.type
_entity.pdbx_description
1 polymer ?
#
loop_
_entity_poly.entity_id
_entity_poly.type
_entity_poly.pdbx_seq_one_letter_code
_entity_poly.pdbx_strand_id
1 'polypeptide(L)'
;MSLHPFDPAGTPGAAVLPALACPACGAELAPDALPRPSLLRCPLGHSANLARQGYVSLLRGRHATSGDTAAMVQAREELLGSGHYRPIQEAVAAAVPEEARLVVDLGCGTGAYLAAVLDARPVASGLGSTCPRRRRGGRRGRIRGRRSRRRICGSRCRCATRWRTRC
;
A
#
# COMPACT_ATOMS: atom_id res chain seq x y z
N MET A 1 -18.61 -11.01 -2.41
CA MET A 1 -17.77 -11.38 -1.23
C MET A 1 -16.59 -10.43 -1.15
N SER A 2 -16.68 -9.40 -0.30
CA SER A 2 -15.71 -8.33 -0.21
C SER A 2 -14.51 -8.76 0.61
N LEU A 3 -13.38 -8.99 -0.05
CA LEU A 3 -12.10 -9.35 0.56
C LEU A 3 -11.58 -8.15 1.39
N HIS A 4 -11.44 -8.35 2.70
CA HIS A 4 -10.81 -7.39 3.60
C HIS A 4 -9.27 -7.52 3.52
N PRO A 5 -8.50 -6.42 3.61
CA PRO A 5 -7.05 -6.44 3.47
C PRO A 5 -6.31 -7.15 4.62
N PHE A 6 -6.98 -7.42 5.74
CA PHE A 6 -6.48 -8.20 6.86
C PHE A 6 -7.44 -9.37 7.12
N ASP A 7 -7.08 -10.53 6.58
CA ASP A 7 -7.64 -11.83 6.95
C ASP A 7 -6.50 -12.62 7.59
N PRO A 8 -6.60 -13.02 8.88
CA PRO A 8 -5.56 -13.75 9.58
C PRO A 8 -5.27 -15.13 8.96
N ALA A 9 -6.17 -15.67 8.13
CA ALA A 9 -6.02 -16.98 7.48
C ALA A 9 -5.29 -16.95 6.12
N GLY A 10 -4.79 -15.79 5.66
CA GLY A 10 -3.81 -15.78 4.56
C GLY A 10 -3.87 -14.61 3.56
N THR A 11 -3.66 -13.38 4.04
CA THR A 11 -3.45 -12.18 3.18
C THR A 11 -2.23 -11.33 3.66
N PRO A 12 -1.46 -10.66 2.76
CA PRO A 12 -0.13 -10.07 3.03
C PRO A 12 0.01 -8.98 4.09
N GLY A 13 -1.08 -8.40 4.60
CA GLY A 13 -1.02 -7.40 5.67
C GLY A 13 -0.40 -7.95 6.96
N ALA A 14 -0.61 -9.23 7.26
CA ALA A 14 -0.03 -9.88 8.43
C ALA A 14 1.51 -9.97 8.35
N ALA A 15 2.07 -10.12 7.15
CA ALA A 15 3.52 -10.27 6.96
C ALA A 15 4.30 -8.97 7.25
N VAL A 16 3.64 -7.80 7.16
CA VAL A 16 4.28 -6.50 7.41
C VAL A 16 4.07 -5.98 8.84
N LEU A 17 3.16 -6.58 9.62
CA LEU A 17 2.89 -6.16 11.01
C LEU A 17 4.14 -6.22 11.92
N PRO A 18 5.00 -7.26 11.84
CA PRO A 18 6.22 -7.31 12.66
C PRO A 18 7.19 -6.16 12.36
N ALA A 19 7.06 -5.49 11.22
CA ALA A 19 7.88 -4.34 10.86
C ALA A 19 7.33 -3.01 11.43
N LEU A 20 6.20 -3.03 12.14
CA LEU A 20 5.58 -1.84 12.75
C LEU A 20 5.89 -1.77 14.24
N ALA A 21 6.28 -0.57 14.69
CA ALA A 21 6.48 -0.25 16.10
C ALA A 21 5.52 0.86 16.54
N CYS A 22 5.15 0.82 17.82
CA CYS A 22 4.32 1.85 18.43
C CYS A 22 5.09 3.18 18.51
N PRO A 23 4.56 4.28 17.94
CA PRO A 23 5.26 5.56 17.94
C PRO A 23 5.36 6.24 19.32
N ALA A 24 4.67 5.74 20.36
CA ALA A 24 4.91 6.22 21.74
C ALA A 24 6.15 5.60 22.37
N CYS A 25 6.23 4.29 22.25
CA CYS A 25 6.92 3.46 23.23
C CYS A 25 7.79 2.39 22.57
N GLY A 26 7.85 2.35 21.23
CA GLY A 26 8.65 1.39 20.47
C GLY A 26 8.12 -0.05 20.48
N ALA A 27 7.22 -0.39 21.40
CA ALA A 27 6.67 -1.74 21.51
C ALA A 27 5.90 -2.18 20.25
N GLU A 28 5.87 -3.49 20.02
CA GLU A 28 5.15 -4.10 18.90
C GLU A 28 3.66 -3.75 18.90
N LEU A 29 3.07 -3.75 17.70
CA LEU A 29 1.67 -3.47 17.47
C LEU A 29 0.93 -4.75 17.06
N ALA A 30 -0.03 -5.17 17.87
CA ALA A 30 -0.89 -6.31 17.57
C ALA A 30 -2.30 -5.85 17.15
N PRO A 31 -2.93 -6.52 16.18
CA PRO A 31 -4.33 -6.27 15.84
C PRO A 31 -5.27 -6.70 16.99
N ASP A 32 -6.44 -6.10 17.06
CA ASP A 32 -7.52 -6.56 17.93
C ASP A 32 -8.01 -7.96 17.54
N ALA A 33 -8.48 -8.73 18.53
CA ALA A 33 -8.93 -10.13 18.36
C ALA A 33 -10.26 -10.28 17.60
N LEU A 34 -10.68 -9.24 16.86
CA LEU A 34 -11.90 -9.28 16.06
C LEU A 34 -11.68 -10.08 14.78
N PRO A 35 -12.72 -10.76 14.25
CA PRO A 35 -12.64 -11.41 12.93
C PRO A 35 -12.27 -10.44 11.81
N ARG A 36 -12.55 -9.14 12.01
CA ARG A 36 -12.12 -8.04 11.15
C ARG A 36 -11.44 -7.01 12.02
N PRO A 37 -10.10 -7.00 12.07
CA PRO A 37 -9.40 -6.07 12.94
C PRO A 37 -9.61 -4.64 12.46
N SER A 38 -9.75 -3.74 13.44
CA SER A 38 -10.01 -2.32 13.24
C SER A 38 -9.02 -1.44 13.99
N LEU A 39 -8.22 -2.04 14.88
CA LEU A 39 -7.27 -1.35 15.73
C LEU A 39 -5.96 -2.14 15.77
N LEU A 40 -4.85 -1.41 15.81
CA LEU A 40 -3.57 -1.93 16.28
C LEU A 40 -3.31 -1.40 17.68
N ARG A 41 -2.88 -2.25 18.61
CA ARG A 41 -2.62 -1.90 20.01
C ARG A 41 -1.28 -2.46 20.48
N CYS A 42 -0.54 -1.66 21.25
CA CYS A 42 0.67 -2.13 21.95
C CYS A 42 0.35 -2.62 23.37
N PRO A 43 1.27 -3.34 24.04
CA PRO A 43 1.07 -3.80 25.43
C PRO A 43 0.76 -2.69 26.44
N LEU A 44 1.29 -1.47 26.21
CA LEU A 44 1.02 -0.28 27.05
C LEU A 44 -0.33 0.40 26.77
N GLY A 45 -1.18 -0.18 25.92
CA GLY A 45 -2.53 0.31 25.67
C GLY A 45 -2.66 1.43 24.63
N HIS A 46 -1.57 1.89 24.00
CA HIS A 46 -1.66 2.81 22.87
C HIS A 46 -2.31 2.13 21.66
N SER A 47 -3.22 2.83 20.99
CA SER A 47 -3.97 2.30 19.84
C SER A 47 -3.87 3.19 18.62
N ALA A 48 -3.87 2.58 17.44
CA ALA A 48 -3.97 3.24 16.14
C ALA A 48 -5.10 2.62 15.31
N ASN A 49 -5.87 3.46 14.61
CA ASN A 49 -6.97 2.99 13.77
C ASN A 49 -6.44 2.33 12.49
N LEU A 50 -6.84 1.08 12.28
CA LEU A 50 -6.64 0.38 11.02
C LEU A 50 -7.81 0.69 10.07
N ALA A 51 -7.50 1.42 9.01
CA ALA A 51 -8.50 1.79 8.02
C ALA A 51 -8.91 0.57 7.19
N ARG A 52 -10.17 0.55 6.71
CA ARG A 52 -10.71 -0.53 5.87
C ARG A 52 -9.93 -0.74 4.56
N GLN A 53 -9.19 0.28 4.13
CA GLN A 53 -8.33 0.26 2.95
C GLN A 53 -6.95 -0.36 3.23
N GLY A 54 -6.65 -0.72 4.48
CA GLY A 54 -5.44 -1.43 4.88
C GLY A 54 -4.27 -0.54 5.34
N TYR A 55 -4.49 0.75 5.57
CA TYR A 55 -3.46 1.66 6.12
C TYR A 55 -3.71 1.97 7.59
N VAL A 56 -2.66 2.35 8.31
CA VAL A 56 -2.70 2.77 9.72
C VAL A 56 -2.11 4.16 9.84
N SER A 57 -2.80 5.06 10.53
CA SER A 57 -2.23 6.36 10.89
C SER A 57 -1.44 6.23 12.18
N LEU A 58 -0.11 6.32 12.08
CA LEU A 58 0.79 6.32 13.25
C LEU A 58 1.16 7.74 13.73
N LEU A 59 0.66 8.78 13.06
CA LEU A 59 0.83 10.15 13.54
C LEU A 59 0.01 10.38 14.81
N ARG A 60 0.64 10.98 15.82
CA ARG A 60 0.00 11.39 17.07
C ARG A 60 -0.32 12.87 17.01
N GLY A 61 -1.48 13.28 17.53
CA GLY A 61 -1.86 14.69 17.56
C GLY A 61 -2.34 15.25 16.22
N ARG A 62 -2.66 16.54 16.21
CA ARG A 62 -3.28 17.24 15.09
C ARG A 62 -2.20 18.04 14.35
N HIS A 63 -1.45 17.38 13.47
CA HIS A 63 -0.45 18.06 12.65
C HIS A 63 -1.09 18.65 11.39
N ALA A 64 -1.12 19.97 11.30
CA ALA A 64 -1.48 20.67 10.07
C ALA A 64 -0.25 20.70 9.14
N THR A 65 -0.06 19.65 8.35
CA THR A 65 0.93 19.69 7.27
C THR A 65 0.25 20.22 6.01
N SER A 66 0.80 21.29 5.42
CA SER A 66 0.47 21.67 4.04
C SER A 66 0.92 20.53 3.12
N GLY A 67 -0.02 19.91 2.40
CA GLY A 67 0.26 18.77 1.54
C GLY A 67 -0.60 18.76 0.28
N ASP A 68 -0.21 17.89 -0.65
CA ASP A 68 -0.80 17.77 -1.99
C ASP A 68 -2.34 17.73 -1.95
N THR A 69 -2.97 18.50 -2.84
CA THR A 69 -4.42 18.44 -3.05
C THR A 69 -4.81 17.12 -3.72
N ALA A 70 -6.10 16.78 -3.72
CA ALA A 70 -6.57 15.59 -4.44
C ALA A 70 -6.23 15.66 -5.95
N ALA A 71 -6.37 16.83 -6.56
CA ALA A 71 -6.02 17.07 -7.96
C ALA A 71 -4.52 16.91 -8.22
N MET A 72 -3.65 17.42 -7.33
CA MET A 72 -2.19 17.24 -7.47
C MET A 72 -1.79 15.77 -7.38
N VAL A 73 -2.39 15.02 -6.45
CA VAL A 73 -2.11 13.58 -6.34
C VAL A 73 -2.61 12.85 -7.59
N GLN A 74 -3.78 13.20 -8.11
CA GLN A 74 -4.29 12.61 -9.35
C GLN A 74 -3.34 12.89 -10.53
N ALA A 75 -2.90 14.14 -10.71
CA ALA A 75 -1.94 14.50 -11.75
C ALA A 75 -0.62 13.71 -11.60
N ARG A 76 -0.17 13.48 -10.36
CA ARG A 76 1.00 12.62 -10.10
C ARG A 76 0.73 11.15 -10.46
N GLU A 77 -0.44 10.61 -10.13
CA GLU A 77 -0.83 9.24 -10.53
C GLU A 77 -0.85 9.10 -12.06
N GLU A 78 -1.40 10.08 -12.78
CA GLU A 78 -1.46 10.10 -14.24
C GLU A 78 -0.06 10.18 -14.87
N LEU A 79 0.81 11.07 -14.37
CA LEU A 79 2.18 11.19 -14.85
C LEU A 79 2.98 9.89 -14.61
N LEU A 80 2.90 9.32 -13.41
CA LEU A 80 3.60 8.07 -13.08
C LEU A 80 3.05 6.86 -13.85
N GLY A 81 1.76 6.89 -14.23
CA GLY A 81 1.11 5.89 -15.05
C GLY A 81 1.30 6.05 -16.56
N SER A 82 1.71 7.23 -17.03
CA SER A 82 1.93 7.53 -18.46
C SER A 82 3.10 6.77 -19.10
N GLY A 83 3.99 6.21 -18.26
CA GLY A 83 5.21 5.53 -18.70
C GLY A 83 6.44 6.42 -18.79
N HIS A 84 6.33 7.75 -18.64
CA HIS A 84 7.49 8.65 -18.61
C HIS A 84 8.51 8.30 -17.52
N TYR A 85 8.03 7.79 -16.38
CA TYR A 85 8.86 7.38 -15.24
C TYR A 85 9.21 5.89 -15.24
N ARG A 86 8.81 5.13 -16.26
CA ARG A 86 9.05 3.68 -16.34
C ARG A 86 10.53 3.31 -16.21
N PRO A 87 11.50 4.01 -16.84
CA PRO A 87 12.91 3.69 -16.66
C PRO A 87 13.38 3.79 -15.20
N ILE A 88 12.84 4.74 -14.43
CA ILE A 88 13.14 4.90 -13.00
C ILE A 88 12.48 3.78 -12.20
N GLN A 89 11.21 3.45 -12.50
CA GLN A 89 10.49 2.35 -11.84
C GLN A 89 11.22 1.02 -12.04
N GLU A 90 11.70 0.74 -13.26
CA GLU A 90 12.46 -0.45 -13.60
C GLU A 90 13.82 -0.48 -12.91
N ALA A 91 14.55 0.64 -12.90
CA ALA A 91 15.83 0.75 -12.21
C ALA A 91 15.70 0.52 -10.70
N VAL A 92 14.66 1.09 -10.07
CA VAL A 92 14.36 0.86 -8.64
C VAL A 92 14.01 -0.61 -8.39
N ALA A 93 13.21 -1.24 -9.25
CA ALA A 93 12.87 -2.65 -9.13
C ALA A 93 14.09 -3.57 -9.25
N ALA A 94 15.00 -3.26 -10.19
CA ALA A 94 16.23 -4.02 -10.42
C ALA A 94 17.24 -3.87 -9.26
N ALA A 95 17.27 -2.71 -8.60
CA ALA A 95 18.15 -2.46 -7.46
C ALA A 95 17.76 -3.25 -6.19
N VAL A 96 16.53 -3.74 -6.11
CA VAL A 96 16.07 -4.55 -4.98
C VAL A 96 16.51 -6.01 -5.18
N PRO A 97 17.22 -6.63 -4.23
CA PRO A 97 17.66 -8.03 -4.31
C PRO A 97 16.50 -9.02 -4.52
N GLU A 98 16.76 -10.15 -5.20
CA GLU A 98 15.72 -11.14 -5.48
C GLU A 98 15.17 -11.82 -4.22
N GLU A 99 16.03 -11.92 -3.21
CA GLU A 99 15.80 -12.58 -1.94
C GLU A 99 15.05 -11.70 -0.94
N ALA A 100 14.86 -10.41 -1.27
CA ALA A 100 14.19 -9.44 -0.41
C ALA A 100 12.77 -9.94 -0.07
N ARG A 101 12.51 -10.10 1.23
CA ARG A 101 11.20 -10.53 1.75
C ARG A 101 10.31 -9.38 2.17
N LEU A 102 10.91 -8.23 2.49
CA LEU A 102 10.23 -7.02 2.90
C LEU A 102 10.87 -5.82 2.21
N VAL A 103 10.05 -4.98 1.57
CA VAL A 103 10.46 -3.72 0.96
C VAL A 103 9.69 -2.59 1.62
N VAL A 104 10.41 -1.58 2.10
CA VAL A 104 9.82 -0.39 2.72
C VAL A 104 10.07 0.82 1.82
N ASP A 105 8.99 1.46 1.37
CA ASP A 105 9.02 2.69 0.56
C ASP A 105 8.69 3.89 1.46
N LEU A 106 9.70 4.71 1.72
CA LEU A 106 9.60 5.90 2.56
C LEU A 106 9.18 7.11 1.72
N GLY A 107 8.03 7.70 2.03
CA GLY A 107 7.47 8.76 1.19
C GLY A 107 6.84 8.22 -0.09
N CYS A 108 6.21 7.04 -0.01
CA CYS A 108 5.72 6.29 -1.15
C CYS A 108 4.72 7.05 -2.04
N GLY A 109 4.09 8.10 -1.51
CA GLY A 109 3.16 8.96 -2.24
C GLY A 109 1.99 8.16 -2.81
N THR A 110 2.00 7.92 -4.12
CA THR A 110 0.98 7.13 -4.83
C THR A 110 1.26 5.61 -4.79
N GLY A 111 2.47 5.22 -4.40
CA GLY A 111 2.95 3.84 -4.32
C GLY A 111 3.45 3.26 -5.65
N ALA A 112 3.67 4.09 -6.67
CA ALA A 112 4.03 3.62 -8.01
C ALA A 112 5.36 2.83 -8.05
N TYR A 113 6.37 3.28 -7.31
CA TYR A 113 7.67 2.60 -7.25
C TYR A 113 7.59 1.30 -6.48
N LEU A 114 6.98 1.30 -5.29
CA LEU A 114 6.73 0.08 -4.53
C LEU A 114 5.92 -0.94 -5.35
N ALA A 115 4.93 -0.51 -6.13
CA ALA A 115 4.17 -1.40 -7.00
C ALA A 115 5.06 -2.05 -8.07
N ALA A 116 5.93 -1.29 -8.72
CA ALA A 116 6.89 -1.83 -9.70
C ALA A 116 7.85 -2.85 -9.07
N VAL A 117 8.35 -2.58 -7.86
CA VAL A 117 9.19 -3.53 -7.12
C VAL A 117 8.43 -4.82 -6.81
N LEU A 118 7.20 -4.74 -6.30
CA LEU A 118 6.41 -5.93 -5.94
C LEU A 118 5.96 -6.74 -7.17
N ASP A 119 5.75 -6.09 -8.31
CA ASP A 119 5.49 -6.77 -9.58
C ASP A 119 6.74 -7.55 -10.05
N ALA A 120 7.95 -7.01 -9.84
CA ALA A 120 9.22 -7.69 -10.15
C ALA A 120 9.64 -8.73 -9.08
N ARG A 121 9.24 -8.54 -7.83
CA ARG A 121 9.59 -9.35 -6.66
C ARG A 121 8.34 -9.93 -6.01
N PRO A 122 7.69 -10.95 -6.63
CA PRO A 122 6.39 -11.45 -6.18
C PRO A 122 6.41 -12.17 -4.82
N VAL A 123 7.60 -12.50 -4.31
CA VAL A 123 7.80 -13.11 -3.00
C VAL A 123 7.97 -12.08 -1.88
N ALA A 124 8.18 -10.80 -2.22
CA ALA A 124 8.35 -9.73 -1.26
C ALA A 124 6.99 -9.21 -0.77
N SER A 125 6.94 -8.82 0.50
CA SER A 125 5.89 -7.98 1.06
C SER A 125 6.32 -6.52 1.01
N GLY A 126 5.38 -5.60 0.82
CA GLY A 126 5.67 -4.17 0.70
C GLY A 126 4.97 -3.33 1.77
N LEU A 127 5.69 -2.36 2.33
CA LEU A 127 5.17 -1.36 3.24
C LEU A 127 5.48 0.04 2.70
N GLY A 128 4.45 0.86 2.50
CA GLY A 128 4.62 2.26 2.12
C GLY A 128 4.30 3.19 3.27
N SER A 129 5.19 4.15 3.57
CA SER A 129 4.91 5.21 4.53
C SER A 129 4.67 6.53 3.79
N THR A 130 3.63 7.26 4.19
CA THR A 130 3.32 8.59 3.65
C THR A 130 2.67 9.45 4.73
N CYS A 131 2.94 10.76 4.72
CA CYS A 131 2.22 11.71 5.56
C CYS A 131 0.83 11.99 4.95
N PRO A 132 -0.28 11.74 5.68
CA PRO A 132 -1.62 11.94 5.13
C PRO A 132 -2.10 13.40 5.22
N ARG A 133 -2.76 13.88 4.16
CA ARG A 133 -3.81 14.92 4.23
C ARG A 133 -5.17 14.26 4.49
N ARG A 134 -6.06 14.95 5.22
CA ARG A 134 -7.52 14.68 5.25
C ARG A 134 -8.06 14.67 3.81
N ARG A 135 -8.31 13.48 3.24
CA ARG A 135 -9.12 13.33 2.00
C ARG A 135 -10.59 13.17 2.37
N ARG A 136 -11.45 14.08 1.91
CA ARG A 136 -12.87 13.78 1.64
C ARG A 136 -12.93 13.25 0.21
N GLY A 137 -13.45 12.03 0.03
CA GLY A 137 -13.91 11.47 -1.25
C GLY A 137 -12.85 11.29 -2.33
N GLY A 138 -12.45 10.04 -2.59
CA GLY A 138 -11.67 9.70 -3.79
C GLY A 138 -10.96 8.38 -3.60
N ARG A 139 -11.41 7.35 -4.35
CA ARG A 139 -10.87 5.98 -4.38
C ARG A 139 -9.33 6.01 -4.44
N ARG A 140 -8.67 5.13 -3.69
CA ARG A 140 -7.20 5.12 -3.49
C ARG A 140 -6.59 3.73 -3.65
N GLY A 141 -5.32 3.75 -4.05
CA GLY A 141 -4.42 2.64 -4.29
C GLY A 141 -4.54 1.51 -3.27
N ARG A 142 -4.56 0.31 -3.82
CA ARG A 142 -4.85 -0.96 -3.16
C ARG A 142 -3.54 -1.54 -2.64
N ILE A 143 -3.51 -2.02 -1.40
CA ILE A 143 -2.52 -3.04 -1.01
C ILE A 143 -2.81 -4.27 -1.88
N ARG A 144 -2.08 -4.44 -2.98
CA ARG A 144 -2.20 -5.61 -3.86
C ARG A 144 -1.38 -6.74 -3.26
N GLY A 145 -2.03 -7.54 -2.43
CA GLY A 145 -1.69 -8.96 -2.31
C GLY A 145 -2.41 -9.74 -3.40
N ARG A 146 -1.75 -10.10 -4.50
CA ARG A 146 -2.36 -10.96 -5.52
C ARG A 146 -1.90 -12.39 -5.34
N ARG A 147 -2.84 -13.28 -4.97
CA ARG A 147 -2.68 -14.73 -5.11
C ARG A 147 -2.45 -15.08 -6.57
N SER A 148 -1.51 -15.99 -6.81
CA SER A 148 -1.28 -16.62 -8.10
C SER A 148 -2.59 -17.20 -8.65
N ARG A 149 -2.99 -16.71 -9.82
CA ARG A 149 -3.63 -17.56 -10.83
C ARG A 149 -2.91 -17.29 -12.12
N ARG A 150 -2.00 -18.20 -12.45
CA ARG A 150 -1.51 -18.41 -13.81
C ARG A 150 -2.75 -18.48 -14.72
N ARG A 151 -2.83 -17.57 -15.68
CA ARG A 151 -3.26 -17.89 -17.03
C ARG A 151 -2.29 -17.20 -17.96
N ILE A 152 -1.32 -18.00 -18.38
CA ILE A 152 -0.58 -17.76 -19.61
C ILE A 152 -1.61 -17.76 -20.73
N CYS A 153 -1.69 -16.64 -21.44
CA CYS A 153 -2.10 -16.51 -22.83
C CYS A 153 -1.75 -15.05 -23.17
N GLY A 154 -0.74 -14.74 -23.96
CA GLY A 154 -0.35 -15.39 -25.19
C GLY A 154 -0.57 -14.37 -26.31
N SER A 155 0.47 -13.60 -26.61
CA SER A 155 0.67 -12.86 -27.86
C SER A 155 -0.30 -11.72 -28.25
N ARG A 156 0.32 -10.63 -28.73
CA ARG A 156 -0.21 -9.55 -29.57
C ARG A 156 -0.82 -8.34 -28.87
N CYS A 157 -0.13 -7.22 -29.07
CA CYS A 157 -0.55 -5.84 -28.92
C CYS A 157 -2.04 -5.59 -29.18
N ARG A 158 -2.63 -4.70 -28.38
CA ARG A 158 -3.27 -3.47 -28.90
C ARG A 158 -3.64 -2.50 -27.77
N CYS A 159 -3.31 -1.23 -28.00
CA CYS A 159 -3.94 -0.07 -27.36
C CYS A 159 -5.47 -0.22 -27.37
N ALA A 160 -6.12 -0.01 -26.23
CA ALA A 160 -7.52 0.43 -26.19
C ALA A 160 -7.91 0.96 -24.80
N THR A 161 -8.03 2.28 -24.74
CA THR A 161 -8.86 3.06 -23.83
C THR A 161 -10.25 2.44 -23.66
N ARG A 162 -10.74 2.25 -22.42
CA ARG A 162 -12.18 2.43 -22.12
C ARG A 162 -12.46 2.66 -20.63
N TRP A 163 -12.74 3.92 -20.32
CA TRP A 163 -13.51 4.34 -19.16
C TRP A 163 -15.00 4.04 -19.34
N ARG A 164 -15.74 4.04 -18.21
CA ARG A 164 -17.20 3.85 -18.00
C ARG A 164 -17.64 2.39 -17.78
N THR A 165 -18.57 2.03 -16.90
CA THR A 165 -19.29 2.56 -15.71
C THR A 165 -20.11 1.35 -15.20
N ARG A 166 -20.51 1.32 -13.92
CA ARG A 166 -21.92 1.13 -13.48
C ARG A 166 -22.05 1.02 -11.96
N CYS A 167 -22.98 1.86 -11.46
CA CYS A 167 -23.68 1.95 -10.18
C CYS A 167 -22.84 2.04 -8.89
#